data_AF-A0AAE4HXM7-F1
#
_entry.id   AF-A0AAE4HXM7-F1
#
_cell.length_a   1.000
_cell.length_b   1.000
_cell.length_c   1.000
_cell.angle_alpha   90.00
_cell.angle_beta   90.00
_cell.angle_gamma   90.00
#
_symmetry.space_group_name_H-M   'P 1'
#
loop_
_entity.id
_entity.type
_entity.pdbx_description
1 polymer ?
#
loop_
_entity_poly.entity_id
_entity_poly.type
_entity_poly.pdbx_seq_one_letter_code
_entity_poly.pdbx_strand_id
1 'polypeptide(L)'
;MSAPENVSLQENNSKKNSTSKNQALTKKESFSVSKLLILCLTLLSLVFSILSFSLVLNHAHKIEATNHSLVKTIQSSNRIESGESDVFCRYFLPNYFSGSDSHLKDFISSNNFSVQEATLQSVLLEKVSKREDKKQALTYVIALKEKDEVRTKRLTIIVKKAPSSRYGFEVVKQPKETQYP
;
A
#
# COMPACT_ATOMS: atom_id res chain seq x y z
N MET A 1 90.02 -28.75 -43.21
CA MET A 1 89.59 -29.56 -44.36
C MET A 1 89.17 -30.92 -43.81
N SER A 2 87.86 -31.21 -43.86
CA SER A 2 87.21 -32.53 -43.80
C SER A 2 87.35 -33.43 -42.55
N ALA A 3 86.16 -33.76 -42.00
CA ALA A 3 85.81 -34.78 -40.99
C ALA A 3 86.16 -36.23 -41.46
N PRO A 4 85.85 -37.37 -40.76
CA PRO A 4 84.87 -37.55 -39.67
C PRO A 4 85.17 -38.61 -38.56
N GLU A 5 84.33 -38.55 -37.53
CA GLU A 5 83.53 -39.62 -36.88
C GLU A 5 83.86 -41.11 -37.18
N ASN A 6 84.11 -41.90 -36.11
CA ASN A 6 84.19 -43.37 -36.10
C ASN A 6 83.79 -43.86 -34.69
N VAL A 7 82.54 -44.32 -34.46
CA VAL A 7 82.03 -45.70 -34.50
C VAL A 7 82.78 -46.73 -33.63
N SER A 8 82.07 -47.23 -32.61
CA SER A 8 82.10 -48.61 -32.10
C SER A 8 80.64 -48.98 -31.80
N LEU A 9 79.92 -49.87 -32.51
CA LEU A 9 80.03 -51.34 -32.60
C LEU A 9 80.29 -51.94 -31.20
N GLN A 10 79.47 -52.78 -30.58
CA GLN A 10 78.31 -53.62 -30.93
C GLN A 10 77.48 -53.79 -29.63
N GLU A 11 76.18 -54.06 -29.68
CA GLU A 11 75.73 -55.45 -29.49
C GLU A 11 74.42 -55.72 -30.25
N ASN A 12 74.56 -56.65 -31.19
CA ASN A 12 73.49 -57.43 -31.82
C ASN A 12 72.73 -58.19 -30.71
N ASN A 13 71.41 -58.38 -30.69
CA ASN A 13 70.61 -59.06 -31.70
C ASN A 13 69.21 -59.17 -31.10
N SER A 14 68.15 -58.95 -31.89
CA SER A 14 67.28 -60.04 -32.35
C SER A 14 65.93 -59.50 -32.85
N LYS A 15 65.81 -59.52 -34.18
CA LYS A 15 64.70 -60.11 -34.95
C LYS A 15 63.29 -59.55 -34.67
N LYS A 16 62.84 -58.60 -35.51
CA LYS A 16 62.15 -58.78 -36.81
C LYS A 16 60.65 -59.06 -36.67
N ASN A 17 59.90 -58.01 -37.04
CA ASN A 17 58.64 -57.94 -37.77
C ASN A 17 57.41 -58.67 -37.24
N SER A 18 56.31 -57.91 -37.09
CA SER A 18 55.30 -57.87 -38.16
C SER A 18 54.25 -56.78 -37.94
N THR A 19 54.03 -56.03 -39.00
CA THR A 19 53.05 -54.99 -39.26
C THR A 19 51.60 -55.45 -39.07
N SER A 20 50.77 -54.47 -38.70
CA SER A 20 49.43 -54.18 -39.28
C SER A 20 48.25 -54.41 -38.35
N LYS A 21 47.56 -53.31 -38.00
CA LYS A 21 46.26 -53.01 -38.63
C LYS A 21 45.77 -51.62 -38.23
N ASN A 22 45.35 -50.87 -39.24
CA ASN A 22 44.55 -49.66 -39.15
C ASN A 22 43.36 -49.84 -38.20
N GLN A 23 42.99 -48.77 -37.49
CA GLN A 23 41.59 -48.52 -37.16
C GLN A 23 41.38 -47.03 -36.84
N ALA A 24 40.60 -46.38 -37.69
CA ALA A 24 39.93 -45.13 -37.39
C ALA A 24 39.13 -45.30 -36.10
N LEU A 25 39.40 -44.48 -35.07
CA LEU A 25 38.58 -44.41 -33.87
C LEU A 25 37.74 -43.14 -33.92
N THR A 26 36.47 -43.36 -34.23
CA THR A 26 35.34 -42.49 -33.88
C THR A 26 35.46 -42.02 -32.43
N LYS A 27 35.53 -40.70 -32.21
CA LYS A 27 35.49 -40.09 -30.89
C LYS A 27 34.11 -40.36 -30.26
N LYS A 28 34.03 -41.38 -29.41
CA LYS A 28 32.86 -41.66 -28.57
C LYS A 28 32.94 -40.75 -27.35
N GLU A 29 32.14 -39.69 -27.32
CA GLU A 29 31.95 -38.87 -26.11
C GLU A 29 31.35 -39.78 -25.02
N SER A 30 32.16 -40.19 -24.03
CA SER A 30 31.65 -40.93 -22.89
C SER A 30 30.87 -39.97 -22.00
N PHE A 31 29.55 -40.12 -21.95
CA PHE A 31 28.71 -39.35 -21.05
C PHE A 31 29.05 -39.76 -19.61
N SER A 32 29.80 -38.93 -18.89
CA SER A 32 30.17 -39.19 -17.50
C SER A 32 28.90 -39.11 -16.64
N VAL A 33 28.65 -40.13 -15.82
CA VAL A 33 27.51 -40.21 -14.88
C VAL A 33 27.42 -38.96 -14.00
N SER A 34 28.56 -38.33 -13.68
CA SER A 34 28.61 -37.04 -12.97
C SER A 34 27.95 -35.88 -13.73
N LYS A 35 28.09 -35.82 -15.06
CA LYS A 35 27.44 -34.80 -15.91
C LYS A 35 25.94 -35.02 -15.98
N LEU A 36 25.48 -36.28 -15.99
CA LEU A 36 24.05 -36.63 -15.93
C LEU A 36 23.44 -36.23 -14.58
N LEU A 37 24.16 -36.47 -13.49
CA LEU A 37 23.75 -36.09 -12.14
C LEU A 37 23.63 -34.57 -11.98
N ILE A 38 24.62 -33.82 -12.46
CA ILE A 38 24.61 -32.35 -12.46
C ILE A 38 23.43 -31.84 -13.29
N LEU A 39 23.21 -32.39 -14.49
CA LEU A 39 22.08 -32.00 -15.34
C LEU A 39 20.73 -32.24 -14.62
N CYS A 40 20.56 -33.40 -14.00
CA CYS A 40 19.34 -33.73 -13.25
C CYS A 40 19.13 -32.77 -12.06
N LEU A 41 20.20 -32.42 -11.34
CA LEU A 41 20.14 -31.49 -10.22
C LEU A 41 19.81 -30.06 -10.66
N THR A 42 20.35 -29.61 -11.81
CA THR A 42 20.00 -28.30 -12.38
C THR A 42 18.54 -28.23 -12.84
N LEU A 43 18.02 -29.30 -13.44
CA LEU A 43 16.61 -29.39 -13.84
C LEU A 43 15.68 -29.38 -12.62
N LEU A 44 16.04 -30.09 -11.56
CA LEU A 44 15.27 -30.12 -10.32
C LEU A 44 15.25 -28.75 -9.64
N SER A 45 16.39 -28.05 -9.60
CA SER A 45 16.48 -26.69 -9.09
C SER A 45 15.62 -25.71 -9.89
N LEU A 46 15.60 -25.85 -11.22
CA LEU A 46 14.78 -25.01 -12.10
C LEU A 46 13.28 -25.21 -11.85
N VAL A 47 12.83 -26.46 -11.72
CA VAL A 47 11.42 -26.76 -11.39
C VAL A 47 11.05 -26.18 -10.03
N PHE A 48 11.92 -26.34 -9.02
CA PHE A 48 11.68 -25.79 -7.69
C PHE A 48 11.58 -24.25 -7.71
N SER A 49 12.43 -23.59 -8.49
CA SER A 49 12.40 -22.14 -8.68
C SER A 49 11.09 -21.66 -9.32
N ILE A 50 10.60 -22.33 -10.35
CA ILE A 50 9.31 -22.00 -11.01
C ILE A 50 8.14 -22.16 -10.04
N LEU A 51 8.13 -23.22 -9.23
CA LEU A 51 7.11 -23.42 -8.19
C LEU A 51 7.16 -22.33 -7.12
N SER A 52 8.34 -22.02 -6.59
CA SER A 52 8.51 -20.95 -5.61
C SER A 52 8.06 -19.59 -6.16
N PHE A 53 8.43 -19.26 -7.39
CA PHE A 53 8.03 -18.01 -8.05
C PHE A 53 6.51 -17.94 -8.27
N SER A 54 5.88 -19.04 -8.69
CA SER A 54 4.42 -19.11 -8.89
C SER A 54 3.65 -18.96 -7.57
N LEU A 55 4.15 -19.53 -6.49
CA LEU A 55 3.57 -19.34 -5.15
C LEU A 55 3.68 -17.87 -4.73
N VAL A 56 4.86 -17.25 -4.89
CA VAL A 56 5.07 -15.82 -4.56
C VAL A 56 4.13 -14.92 -5.37
N LEU A 57 3.98 -15.16 -6.67
CA LEU A 57 3.04 -14.40 -7.51
C LEU A 57 1.58 -14.57 -7.07
N ASN A 58 1.17 -15.80 -6.75
CA ASN A 58 -0.18 -16.07 -6.27
C ASN A 58 -0.44 -15.40 -4.90
N HIS A 59 0.56 -15.38 -4.01
CA HIS A 59 0.49 -14.64 -2.75
C HIS A 59 0.45 -13.12 -2.98
N ALA A 60 1.28 -12.58 -3.89
CA ALA A 60 1.29 -11.16 -4.23
C ALA A 60 -0.07 -10.70 -4.79
N HIS A 61 -0.64 -11.44 -5.75
CA HIS A 61 -1.95 -11.12 -6.30
C HIS A 61 -3.08 -11.21 -5.27
N LYS A 62 -3.05 -12.21 -4.38
CA LYS A 62 -4.05 -12.34 -3.31
C LYS A 62 -3.92 -11.21 -2.29
N ILE A 63 -2.70 -10.79 -1.95
CA ILE A 63 -2.43 -9.66 -1.05
C ILE A 63 -2.93 -8.37 -1.69
N GLU A 64 -2.64 -8.13 -2.96
CA GLU A 64 -3.08 -6.92 -3.67
C GLU A 64 -4.60 -6.84 -3.80
N ALA A 65 -5.26 -7.93 -4.22
CA ALA A 65 -6.71 -7.98 -4.34
C ALA A 65 -7.42 -7.82 -2.99
N THR A 66 -6.89 -8.45 -1.94
CA THR A 66 -7.45 -8.33 -0.58
C THR A 66 -7.26 -6.90 -0.06
N ASN A 67 -6.06 -6.32 -0.17
CA ASN A 67 -5.81 -4.95 0.27
C ASN A 67 -6.66 -3.93 -0.49
N HIS A 68 -6.77 -4.05 -1.82
CA HIS A 68 -7.57 -3.14 -2.62
C HIS A 68 -9.07 -3.23 -2.26
N SER A 69 -9.60 -4.44 -2.04
CA SER A 69 -11.00 -4.64 -1.63
C SER A 69 -11.29 -4.10 -0.23
N LEU A 70 -10.36 -4.27 0.72
CA LEU A 70 -10.47 -3.73 2.08
C LEU A 70 -10.40 -2.20 2.08
N VAL A 71 -9.45 -1.61 1.34
CA VAL A 71 -9.34 -0.14 1.21
C VAL A 71 -10.61 0.44 0.59
N LYS A 72 -11.13 -0.16 -0.48
CA LYS A 72 -12.37 0.29 -1.12
C LYS A 72 -13.57 0.19 -0.18
N THR A 73 -13.68 -0.89 0.59
CA THR A 73 -14.78 -1.11 1.54
C THR A 73 -14.72 -0.16 2.75
N ILE A 74 -13.52 0.08 3.28
CA ILE A 74 -13.29 1.05 4.36
C ILE A 74 -13.60 2.47 3.87
N GLN A 75 -13.18 2.82 2.66
CA GLN A 75 -13.49 4.12 2.06
C GLN A 75 -14.99 4.29 1.81
N SER A 76 -15.69 3.28 1.29
CA SER A 76 -17.14 3.38 1.04
C SER A 76 -17.95 3.45 2.35
N SER A 77 -17.60 2.63 3.35
CA SER A 77 -18.29 2.64 4.65
C SER A 77 -18.04 3.94 5.42
N ASN A 78 -16.79 4.43 5.43
CA ASN A 78 -16.48 5.74 6.01
C ASN A 78 -17.19 6.89 5.27
N ARG A 79 -17.37 6.80 3.95
CA ARG A 79 -18.11 7.81 3.16
C ARG A 79 -19.60 7.85 3.53
N ILE A 80 -20.23 6.69 3.73
CA ILE A 80 -21.65 6.61 4.13
C ILE A 80 -21.85 7.14 5.56
N GLU A 81 -21.05 6.68 6.53
CA GLU A 81 -21.09 7.20 7.92
C GLU A 81 -20.69 8.68 8.02
N SER A 82 -19.86 9.18 7.10
CA SER A 82 -19.55 10.61 7.01
C SER A 82 -20.70 11.43 6.43
N GLY A 83 -21.59 10.84 5.62
CA GLY A 83 -22.68 11.57 4.98
C GLY A 83 -23.73 12.04 5.99
N GLU A 84 -24.18 11.15 6.88
CA GLU A 84 -25.18 11.49 7.91
C GLU A 84 -24.67 12.58 8.86
N SER A 85 -23.41 12.42 9.32
CA SER A 85 -22.78 13.37 10.22
C SER A 85 -22.46 14.71 9.54
N ASP A 86 -22.15 14.72 8.24
CA ASP A 86 -21.99 15.95 7.42
C ASP A 86 -23.30 16.71 7.30
N VAL A 87 -24.40 16.03 6.94
CA VAL A 87 -25.73 16.63 6.86
C VAL A 87 -26.14 17.25 8.19
N PHE A 88 -25.96 16.51 9.30
CA PHE A 88 -26.20 17.02 10.64
C PHE A 88 -25.40 18.30 10.92
N CYS A 89 -24.08 18.27 10.69
CA CYS A 89 -23.21 19.42 10.93
C CYS A 89 -23.59 20.64 10.08
N ARG A 90 -23.94 20.43 8.81
CA ARG A 90 -24.41 21.51 7.91
C ARG A 90 -25.71 22.13 8.38
N TYR A 91 -26.57 21.37 9.04
CA TYR A 91 -27.80 21.89 9.65
C TYR A 91 -27.53 22.59 10.99
N PHE A 92 -26.57 22.11 11.77
CA PHE A 92 -26.10 22.76 13.00
C PHE A 92 -25.46 24.13 12.74
N LEU A 93 -24.60 24.24 11.73
CA LEU A 93 -23.80 25.43 11.43
C LEU A 93 -24.59 26.77 11.37
N PRO A 94 -25.68 26.90 10.59
CA PRO A 94 -26.46 28.15 10.57
C PRO A 94 -27.07 28.48 11.94
N ASN A 95 -27.40 27.49 12.76
CA ASN A 95 -27.91 27.70 14.12
C ASN A 95 -26.81 28.18 15.08
N TYR A 96 -25.60 27.62 14.94
CA TYR A 96 -24.43 28.02 15.71
C TYR A 96 -23.98 29.45 15.41
N PHE A 97 -24.08 29.87 14.15
CA PHE A 97 -23.78 31.24 13.72
C PHE A 97 -24.96 32.21 13.79
N SER A 98 -26.09 31.80 14.37
CA SER A 98 -27.31 32.63 14.44
C SER A 98 -27.29 33.69 15.56
N GLY A 99 -26.31 33.66 16.45
CA GLY A 99 -26.29 34.51 17.65
C GLY A 99 -27.33 34.17 18.72
N SER A 100 -28.09 33.07 18.59
CA SER A 100 -29.13 32.67 19.56
C SER A 100 -28.92 31.27 20.14
N ASP A 101 -28.69 31.19 21.46
CA ASP A 101 -28.53 29.91 22.17
C ASP A 101 -29.78 29.03 22.07
N SER A 102 -30.95 29.64 21.90
CA SER A 102 -32.22 28.91 21.78
C SER A 102 -32.25 27.94 20.60
N HIS A 103 -31.52 28.25 19.53
CA HIS A 103 -31.45 27.45 18.31
C HIS A 103 -30.49 26.26 18.43
N LEU A 104 -29.64 26.21 19.47
CA LEU A 104 -28.67 25.13 19.64
C LEU A 104 -29.18 23.93 20.45
N LYS A 105 -30.29 24.08 21.18
CA LYS A 105 -30.77 23.09 22.16
C LYS A 105 -30.95 21.68 21.60
N ASP A 106 -31.37 21.57 20.34
CA ASP A 106 -31.59 20.27 19.68
C ASP A 106 -30.32 19.63 19.11
N PHE A 107 -29.18 20.34 19.15
CA PHE A 107 -27.94 19.92 18.50
C PHE A 107 -26.81 19.61 19.49
N ILE A 108 -26.86 20.10 20.72
CA ILE A 108 -25.74 20.05 21.67
C ILE A 108 -26.01 19.09 22.83
N SER A 109 -24.97 18.41 23.31
CA SER A 109 -25.10 17.49 24.45
C SER A 109 -25.09 18.18 25.83
N SER A 110 -24.73 19.47 25.89
CA SER A 110 -24.67 20.27 27.11
C SER A 110 -24.83 21.75 26.78
N ASN A 111 -25.24 22.57 27.75
CA ASN A 111 -25.52 24.00 27.54
C ASN A 111 -24.28 24.90 27.62
N ASN A 112 -23.06 24.35 27.56
CA ASN A 112 -21.82 25.10 27.74
C ASN A 112 -21.24 25.59 26.40
N PHE A 113 -22.10 25.99 25.47
CA PHE A 113 -21.71 26.47 24.16
C PHE A 113 -21.92 27.97 24.06
N SER A 114 -21.00 28.66 23.39
CA SER A 114 -21.17 30.06 23.02
C SER A 114 -21.54 30.13 21.55
N VAL A 115 -22.70 30.72 21.25
CA VAL A 115 -23.06 31.06 19.86
C VAL A 115 -22.18 32.16 19.31
N GLN A 116 -22.04 32.18 18.00
CA GLN A 116 -21.38 33.25 17.27
C GLN A 116 -22.41 33.93 16.38
N GLU A 117 -22.25 35.22 16.12
CA GLU A 117 -23.12 35.96 15.21
C GLU A 117 -22.34 36.28 13.94
N ALA A 118 -22.65 35.55 12.86
CA ALA A 118 -22.04 35.76 11.54
C ALA A 118 -22.94 35.18 10.45
N THR A 119 -22.83 35.69 9.22
CA THR A 119 -23.56 35.09 8.09
C THR A 119 -22.68 34.05 7.40
N LEU A 120 -23.14 32.80 7.38
CA LEU A 120 -22.46 31.71 6.68
C LEU A 120 -22.64 31.84 5.16
N GLN A 121 -21.56 32.03 4.42
CA GLN A 121 -21.56 32.19 2.95
C GLN A 121 -21.31 30.86 2.22
N SER A 122 -20.43 30.02 2.76
CA SER A 122 -20.13 28.71 2.18
C SER A 122 -19.67 27.71 3.24
N VAL A 123 -19.94 26.42 3.00
CA VAL A 123 -19.54 25.30 3.87
C VAL A 123 -19.04 24.14 3.01
N LEU A 124 -17.74 23.84 3.11
CA LEU A 124 -17.11 22.75 2.39
C LEU A 124 -16.50 21.77 3.40
N LEU A 125 -16.93 20.51 3.36
CA LEU A 125 -16.33 19.46 4.17
C LEU A 125 -14.92 19.17 3.66
N GLU A 126 -13.91 19.38 4.51
CA GLU A 126 -12.50 19.13 4.18
C GLU A 126 -12.12 17.68 4.54
N LYS A 127 -12.48 17.24 5.74
CA LYS A 127 -12.15 15.88 6.22
C LYS A 127 -13.07 15.42 7.32
N VAL A 128 -13.18 14.10 7.42
CA VAL A 128 -13.80 13.40 8.56
C VAL A 128 -12.77 12.47 9.17
N SER A 129 -12.64 12.53 10.49
CA SER A 129 -11.74 11.64 11.25
C SER A 129 -12.49 10.99 12.40
N LYS A 130 -12.29 9.68 12.59
CA LYS A 130 -12.79 8.97 13.76
C LYS A 130 -11.93 9.37 14.98
N ARG A 131 -12.57 9.58 16.12
CA ARG A 131 -11.96 9.86 17.41
C ARG A 131 -12.27 8.69 18.35
N GLU A 132 -11.63 8.69 19.51
CA GLU A 132 -11.97 7.79 20.61
C GLU A 132 -13.46 7.92 21.01
N ASP A 133 -13.99 6.89 21.67
CA ASP A 133 -15.39 6.83 22.13
C ASP A 133 -16.46 6.91 21.03
N LYS A 134 -16.18 6.40 19.82
CA LYS A 134 -17.11 6.42 18.68
C LYS A 134 -17.53 7.86 18.28
N LYS A 135 -16.69 8.85 18.57
CA LYS A 135 -16.90 10.24 18.14
C LYS A 135 -16.33 10.45 16.73
N GLN A 136 -16.90 11.39 16.00
CA GLN A 136 -16.41 11.83 14.70
C GLN A 136 -16.03 13.32 14.79
N ALA A 137 -14.88 13.67 14.22
CA ALA A 137 -14.45 15.04 14.03
C ALA A 137 -14.55 15.39 12.55
N LEU A 138 -15.44 16.33 12.23
CA LEU A 138 -15.68 16.86 10.90
C LEU A 138 -15.04 18.24 10.81
N THR A 139 -14.10 18.42 9.89
CA THR A 139 -13.44 19.70 9.64
C THR A 139 -13.99 20.30 8.35
N TYR A 140 -14.43 21.55 8.44
CA TYR A 140 -14.97 22.33 7.34
C TYR A 140 -14.06 23.51 7.03
N VAL A 141 -14.05 23.91 5.76
CA VAL A 141 -13.68 25.25 5.32
C VAL A 141 -14.97 26.05 5.21
N ILE A 142 -15.07 27.12 5.99
CA ILE A 142 -16.25 28.00 6.02
C ILE A 142 -15.86 29.41 5.61
N ALA A 143 -16.73 30.07 4.86
CA ALA A 143 -16.64 31.51 4.63
C ALA A 143 -17.72 32.19 5.47
N LEU A 144 -17.31 33.09 6.34
CA LEU A 144 -18.18 33.87 7.22
C LEU A 144 -18.14 35.32 6.77
N LYS A 145 -19.31 35.92 6.58
CA LYS A 145 -19.45 37.36 6.45
C LYS A 145 -19.71 37.95 7.83
N GLU A 146 -18.76 38.73 8.30
CA GLU A 146 -18.83 39.51 9.53
C GLU A 146 -18.84 40.99 9.14
N LYS A 147 -19.96 41.68 9.34
CA LYS A 147 -20.20 43.05 8.81
C LYS A 147 -20.01 43.08 7.29
N ASP A 148 -18.98 43.76 6.78
CA ASP A 148 -18.68 43.92 5.36
C ASP A 148 -17.50 43.08 4.87
N GLU A 149 -16.83 42.33 5.75
CA GLU A 149 -15.72 41.47 5.39
C GLU A 149 -16.13 40.00 5.32
N VAL A 150 -15.64 39.29 4.30
CA VAL A 150 -15.75 37.84 4.21
C VAL A 150 -14.41 37.22 4.63
N ARG A 151 -14.45 36.34 5.63
CA ARG A 151 -13.29 35.64 6.16
C ARG A 151 -13.47 34.14 6.02
N THR A 152 -12.44 33.49 5.47
CA THR A 152 -12.39 32.03 5.37
C THR A 152 -11.65 31.45 6.56
N LYS A 153 -12.22 30.44 7.20
CA LYS A 153 -11.63 29.76 8.36
C LYS A 153 -11.83 28.25 8.25
N ARG A 154 -11.02 27.49 8.97
CA ARG A 154 -11.32 26.09 9.27
C ARG A 154 -12.13 26.00 10.55
N LEU A 155 -13.18 25.20 10.54
CA LEU A 155 -13.97 24.88 11.72
C LEU A 155 -14.01 23.37 11.92
N THR A 156 -13.63 22.88 13.10
CA THR A 156 -13.75 21.46 13.45
C THR A 156 -14.87 21.26 14.46
N ILE A 157 -15.82 20.39 14.11
CA ILE A 157 -16.98 20.02 14.92
C ILE A 157 -16.81 18.58 15.36
N ILE A 158 -16.98 18.30 16.65
CA ILE A 158 -16.94 16.95 17.19
C ILE A 158 -18.36 16.51 17.52
N VAL A 159 -18.78 15.39 16.93
CA VAL A 159 -20.11 14.82 17.09
C VAL A 159 -20.05 13.39 17.63
N LYS A 160 -21.12 12.98 18.29
CA LYS A 160 -21.38 11.57 18.64
C LYS A 160 -22.75 11.17 18.11
N LYS A 161 -22.94 9.88 17.80
CA LYS A 161 -24.28 9.32 17.55
C LYS A 161 -25.08 9.39 18.85
N ALA A 162 -26.31 9.90 18.75
CA ALA A 162 -27.27 10.01 19.84
C ALA A 162 -28.66 9.70 19.28
N PRO A 163 -29.05 8.42 19.16
CA PRO A 163 -30.31 8.03 18.51
C PRO A 163 -31.57 8.62 19.16
N SER A 164 -31.49 9.02 20.43
CA SER A 164 -32.57 9.69 21.17
C SER A 164 -32.64 11.20 20.94
N SER A 165 -31.62 11.81 20.33
CA SER A 165 -31.62 13.24 19.98
C SER A 165 -32.47 13.49 18.74
N ARG A 166 -32.93 14.73 18.56
CA ARG A 166 -33.82 15.13 17.46
C ARG A 166 -33.29 14.75 16.07
N TYR A 167 -31.97 14.83 15.87
CA TYR A 167 -31.32 14.59 14.58
C TYR A 167 -30.41 13.35 14.57
N GLY A 168 -30.46 12.52 15.62
CA GLY A 168 -29.64 11.31 15.73
C GLY A 168 -28.17 11.55 16.07
N PHE A 169 -27.73 12.80 16.21
CA PHE A 169 -26.38 13.22 16.57
C PHE A 169 -26.40 14.40 17.53
N GLU A 170 -25.34 14.53 18.32
CA GLU A 170 -25.09 15.68 19.19
C GLU A 170 -23.67 16.19 19.00
N VAL A 171 -23.51 17.51 18.98
CA VAL A 171 -22.22 18.20 19.12
C VAL A 171 -21.80 18.13 20.59
N VAL A 172 -20.60 17.62 20.84
CA VAL A 172 -20.15 17.29 22.20
C VAL A 172 -19.23 18.34 22.83
N LYS A 173 -18.66 19.23 22.02
CA LYS A 173 -17.75 20.29 22.46
C LYS A 173 -17.87 21.50 21.54
N GLN A 174 -17.55 22.68 22.08
CA GLN A 174 -17.45 23.92 21.31
C GLN A 174 -16.64 23.70 20.01
N PRO A 175 -17.18 24.12 18.84
CA PRO A 175 -16.45 24.06 17.59
C PRO A 175 -15.11 24.81 17.67
N LYS A 176 -14.05 24.22 17.10
CA LYS A 176 -12.71 24.81 17.13
C LYS A 176 -12.39 25.48 15.80
N GLU A 177 -12.09 26.78 15.84
CA GLU A 177 -11.60 27.53 14.70
C GLU A 177 -10.07 27.46 14.56
N THR A 178 -9.59 27.38 13.32
CA THR A 178 -8.17 27.56 12.97
C THR A 178 -8.05 28.32 11.66
N GLN A 179 -6.91 28.95 11.41
CA GLN A 179 -6.66 29.65 10.16
C GLN A 179 -6.78 28.72 8.94
N TYR A 180 -7.40 29.22 7.88
CA TYR A 180 -7.32 28.64 6.54
C TYR A 180 -6.29 29.46 5.72
N PRO A 181 -5.33 28.80 5.04
CA PRO A 181 -4.31 29.47 4.25
C PRO A 181 -4.87 30.21 3.03
#